data_AF-A0A7V1Q523-F1
#
_entry.id   AF-A0A7V1Q523-F1
#
_cell.length_a   1.000
_cell.length_b   1.000
_cell.length_c   1.000
_cell.angle_alpha   90.00
_cell.angle_beta   90.00
_cell.angle_gamma   90.00
#
_symmetry.space_group_name_H-M   'P 1'
#
loop_
_entity.id
_entity.type
_entity.pdbx_description
1 polymer ?
#
loop_
_entity_poly.entity_id
_entity_poly.type
_entity_poly.pdbx_seq_one_letter_code
_entity_poly.pdbx_strand_id
1 'polypeptide(L)'
;MPRTDRANIQSVIAEIGNLQRMSELDIKKFAQEGGLADQVVQAIGTASLKPTQLRKVFHTLKGIQQKVKQQPDDPFDSTDLLKLMPTLAYAVGRELIPKEFYQLLREVFAPSRLQTNADFLRAFDFVEAILAYHKYRSRREEGQS
;
A
#
# COMPACT_ATOMS: atom_id res chain seq x y z
N MET A 1 26.50 9.28 18.61
CA MET A 1 25.63 8.10 18.41
C MET A 1 24.83 8.32 17.14
N PRO A 2 24.81 7.37 16.19
CA PRO A 2 24.18 7.59 14.89
C PRO A 2 22.68 7.66 15.08
N ARG A 3 22.07 8.71 14.53
CA ARG A 3 20.62 8.87 14.49
C ARG A 3 20.07 7.68 13.70
N THR A 4 19.25 6.86 14.35
CA THR A 4 18.39 5.86 13.73
C THR A 4 17.91 6.37 12.37
N ASP A 5 18.28 5.68 11.30
CA ASP A 5 17.77 5.95 9.96
C ASP A 5 16.26 6.03 10.04
N ARG A 6 15.71 7.25 9.93
CA ARG A 6 14.28 7.46 9.97
C ARG A 6 13.71 6.71 8.77
N ALA A 7 12.94 5.65 9.01
CA ALA A 7 12.13 5.04 7.98
C ALA A 7 11.40 6.16 7.24
N ASN A 8 11.76 6.36 5.97
CA ASN A 8 11.30 7.48 5.18
C ASN A 8 10.39 6.95 4.09
N ILE A 9 9.09 7.18 4.25
CA ILE A 9 8.09 6.82 3.24
C ILE A 9 8.42 7.40 1.86
N GLN A 10 9.13 8.53 1.78
CA GLN A 10 9.53 9.10 0.50
C GLN A 10 10.59 8.28 -0.24
N SER A 11 11.47 7.58 0.49
CA SER A 11 12.41 6.65 -0.14
C SER A 11 11.67 5.47 -0.76
N VAL A 12 10.63 4.97 -0.08
CA VAL A 12 9.77 3.90 -0.61
C VAL A 12 8.97 4.36 -1.82
N ILE A 13 8.40 5.58 -1.77
CA ILE A 13 7.69 6.18 -2.91
C ILE A 13 8.63 6.32 -4.11
N ALA A 14 9.87 6.76 -3.90
CA ALA A 14 10.86 6.86 -4.97
C ALA A 14 11.24 5.49 -5.56
N GLU A 15 11.41 4.46 -4.73
CA GLU A 15 11.70 3.11 -5.21
C GLU A 15 10.55 2.55 -6.07
N ILE A 16 9.31 2.73 -5.64
CA ILE A 16 8.13 2.34 -6.43
C ILE A 16 8.00 3.19 -7.70
N GLY A 17 8.31 4.49 -7.59
CA GLY A 17 8.27 5.42 -8.71
C GLY A 17 9.24 5.07 -9.83
N ASN A 18 10.39 4.45 -9.49
CA ASN A 18 11.40 4.00 -10.45
C ASN A 18 11.02 2.70 -11.18
N LEU A 19 10.00 1.98 -10.73
CA LEU A 19 9.53 0.78 -11.41
C LEU A 19 8.76 1.16 -12.68
N GLN A 20 9.01 0.42 -13.77
CA GLN A 20 8.19 0.54 -14.98
C GLN A 20 6.86 -0.18 -14.79
N ARG A 21 6.87 -1.30 -14.06
CA ARG A 21 5.70 -2.13 -13.78
C ARG A 21 5.67 -2.59 -12.34
N MET A 22 4.47 -2.67 -11.76
CA MET A 22 4.35 -3.14 -10.38
C MET A 22 4.76 -4.62 -10.25
N SER A 23 4.55 -5.45 -11.27
CA SER A 23 4.95 -6.86 -11.27
C SER A 23 6.46 -7.10 -11.09
N GLU A 24 7.31 -6.10 -11.39
CA GLU A 24 8.76 -6.14 -11.20
C GLU A 24 9.20 -6.06 -9.73
N LEU A 25 8.31 -5.59 -8.84
CA LEU A 25 8.61 -5.41 -7.43
C LEU A 25 8.75 -6.77 -6.73
N ASP A 26 9.96 -7.24 -6.44
CA ASP A 26 10.17 -8.51 -5.75
C ASP A 26 9.47 -8.55 -4.38
N ILE A 27 8.69 -9.62 -4.16
CA ILE A 27 7.97 -9.90 -2.91
C ILE A 27 8.92 -9.89 -1.71
N LYS A 28 10.15 -10.40 -1.87
CA LYS A 28 11.13 -10.43 -0.79
C LYS A 28 11.53 -9.03 -0.32
N LYS A 29 11.51 -8.02 -1.20
CA LYS A 29 11.88 -6.64 -0.85
C LYS A 29 10.85 -5.96 0.04
N PHE A 30 9.57 -6.28 -0.10
CA PHE A 30 8.53 -5.62 0.69
C PHE A 30 7.94 -6.47 1.80
N ALA A 31 7.86 -7.80 1.64
CA ALA A 31 7.15 -8.67 2.57
C ALA A 31 7.99 -9.04 3.81
N GLN A 32 9.32 -8.96 3.74
CA GLN A 32 10.20 -9.27 4.88
C GLN A 32 10.11 -8.21 5.98
N GLU A 33 10.40 -8.61 7.22
CA GLU A 33 10.46 -7.68 8.36
C GLU A 33 11.60 -6.68 8.13
N GLY A 34 11.34 -5.38 8.28
CA GLY A 34 12.25 -4.31 7.85
C GLY A 34 12.26 -4.01 6.34
N GLY A 35 11.47 -4.73 5.54
CA GLY A 35 11.25 -4.46 4.12
C GLY A 35 10.40 -3.21 3.86
N LEU A 36 10.15 -2.90 2.59
CA LEU A 36 9.44 -1.67 2.19
C LEU A 36 8.08 -1.48 2.88
N ALA A 37 7.28 -2.54 3.02
CA ALA A 37 5.97 -2.45 3.66
C ALA A 37 6.09 -2.11 5.15
N ASP A 38 7.05 -2.72 5.84
CA ASP A 38 7.30 -2.46 7.25
C ASP A 38 7.85 -1.03 7.48
N GLN A 39 8.75 -0.58 6.61
CA GLN A 39 9.27 0.80 6.63
C GLN A 39 8.16 1.84 6.45
N VAL A 40 7.19 1.59 5.56
CA VAL A 40 6.01 2.46 5.40
C VAL A 40 5.26 2.61 6.71
N VAL A 41 4.97 1.49 7.40
CA VAL A 41 4.25 1.51 8.69
C VAL A 41 5.06 2.24 9.77
N GLN A 42 6.37 2.00 9.84
CA GLN A 42 7.25 2.71 10.78
C GLN A 42 7.28 4.22 10.51
N ALA A 43 7.25 4.64 9.25
CA ALA A 43 7.30 6.05 8.86
C ALA A 43 6.00 6.80 9.18
N ILE A 44 4.84 6.18 8.93
CA ILE A 44 3.51 6.82 9.09
C ILE A 44 2.92 6.67 10.49
N GLY A 45 3.44 5.72 11.26
CA GLY A 45 2.92 5.37 12.58
C GLY A 45 1.60 4.57 12.51
N THR A 46 1.32 3.86 13.59
CA THR A 46 0.12 3.02 13.76
C THR A 46 -1.12 3.84 14.11
N ALA A 47 -0.97 4.91 14.89
CA ALA A 47 -2.06 5.76 15.38
C ALA A 47 -2.75 6.59 14.28
N SER A 48 -2.03 6.88 13.20
CA SER A 48 -2.47 7.73 12.10
C SER A 48 -3.41 7.03 11.11
N LEU A 49 -3.61 5.72 11.26
CA LEU A 49 -4.33 4.86 10.33
C LEU A 49 -5.55 4.25 11.01
N LYS A 50 -6.74 4.83 10.77
CA LYS A 50 -7.98 4.29 11.35
C LYS A 50 -8.37 2.97 10.70
N PRO A 51 -8.49 1.85 11.47
CA PRO A 51 -8.77 0.53 10.91
C PRO A 51 -10.05 0.43 10.08
N THR A 52 -11.09 1.20 10.44
CA THR A 52 -12.39 1.18 9.78
C THR A 52 -12.34 1.70 8.34
N GLN A 53 -11.51 2.70 8.06
CA GLN A 53 -11.37 3.27 6.72
C GLN A 53 -10.48 2.42 5.83
N LEU A 54 -9.38 1.93 6.40
CA LEU A 54 -8.54 0.96 5.74
C LEU A 54 -9.36 -0.25 5.31
N ARG A 55 -10.13 -0.87 6.21
CA ARG A 55 -10.97 -2.03 5.87
C ARG A 55 -11.87 -1.79 4.66
N LYS A 56 -12.45 -0.59 4.50
CA LYS A 56 -13.29 -0.26 3.35
C LYS A 56 -12.48 -0.23 2.05
N VAL A 57 -11.35 0.46 2.06
CA VAL A 57 -10.43 0.53 0.90
C VAL A 57 -9.97 -0.87 0.50
N PHE A 58 -9.49 -1.64 1.48
CA PHE A 58 -9.01 -3.00 1.28
C PHE A 58 -10.10 -3.96 0.81
N HIS A 59 -11.32 -3.82 1.30
CA HIS A 59 -12.43 -4.66 0.84
C HIS A 59 -12.68 -4.47 -0.66
N THR A 60 -12.68 -3.22 -1.13
CA THR A 60 -12.81 -2.91 -2.56
C THR A 60 -11.63 -3.46 -3.36
N LEU A 61 -10.39 -3.23 -2.91
CA LEU A 61 -9.19 -3.76 -3.56
C LEU A 61 -9.20 -5.29 -3.64
N LYS A 62 -9.65 -5.97 -2.58
CA LYS A 62 -9.81 -7.43 -2.54
C LYS A 62 -10.88 -7.90 -3.52
N GLY A 63 -11.95 -7.14 -3.70
CA GLY A 63 -12.96 -7.41 -4.73
C GLY A 63 -12.37 -7.40 -6.14
N ILE A 64 -11.53 -6.41 -6.46
CA ILE A 64 -10.82 -6.33 -7.75
C ILE A 64 -9.85 -7.51 -7.88
N GLN A 65 -9.06 -7.80 -6.83
CA GLN A 65 -8.11 -8.91 -6.79
C GLN A 65 -8.77 -10.25 -7.13
N GLN A 66 -9.95 -10.53 -6.58
CA GLN A 66 -10.67 -11.78 -6.86
C GLN A 66 -11.13 -11.90 -8.31
N LYS A 67 -11.44 -10.79 -8.99
CA LYS A 67 -11.82 -10.78 -10.40
C LYS A 67 -10.62 -11.06 -11.30
N VAL A 68 -9.47 -10.44 -11.00
CA VAL A 68 -8.31 -10.43 -11.89
C VAL A 68 -7.32 -11.57 -11.65
N LYS A 69 -7.36 -12.24 -10.48
CA LYS A 69 -6.39 -13.30 -10.12
C LYS A 69 -6.36 -14.50 -11.06
N GLN A 70 -7.44 -14.75 -11.80
CA GLN A 70 -7.54 -15.91 -12.70
C GLN A 70 -6.91 -15.65 -14.08
N GLN A 71 -6.63 -14.39 -14.41
CA GLN A 71 -6.14 -13.96 -15.73
C GLN A 71 -5.00 -12.95 -15.55
N PRO A 72 -3.86 -13.33 -14.97
CA PRO A 72 -2.78 -12.39 -14.60
C PRO A 72 -2.17 -11.66 -15.81
N ASP A 73 -2.19 -12.27 -17.00
CA ASP A 73 -1.58 -11.68 -18.20
C ASP A 73 -2.52 -10.74 -18.96
N ASP A 74 -3.80 -10.72 -18.62
CA ASP A 74 -4.80 -9.88 -19.29
C ASP A 74 -4.60 -8.39 -18.93
N PRO A 75 -4.96 -7.46 -19.83
CA PRO A 75 -4.92 -6.03 -19.55
C PRO A 75 -5.75 -5.68 -18.31
N PHE A 76 -5.20 -4.85 -17.43
CA PHE A 76 -5.90 -4.44 -16.22
C PHE A 76 -6.96 -3.38 -16.50
N ASP A 77 -8.21 -3.67 -16.13
CA ASP A 77 -9.28 -2.66 -16.13
C ASP A 77 -9.18 -1.78 -14.88
N SER A 78 -8.66 -0.58 -15.07
CA SER A 78 -8.53 0.43 -14.00
C SER A 78 -9.85 1.09 -13.58
N THR A 79 -10.99 0.79 -14.21
CA THR A 79 -12.28 1.44 -13.94
C THR A 79 -12.69 1.33 -12.47
N ASP A 80 -12.62 0.14 -11.88
CA ASP A 80 -12.99 -0.07 -10.47
C ASP A 80 -11.98 0.57 -9.50
N LEU A 81 -10.71 0.65 -9.90
CA LEU A 81 -9.65 1.32 -9.14
C LEU A 81 -9.83 2.85 -9.15
N LEU A 82 -10.19 3.43 -10.30
CA LEU A 82 -10.45 4.86 -10.45
C LEU A 82 -11.63 5.32 -9.57
N LYS A 83 -12.65 4.48 -9.39
CA LYS A 83 -13.76 4.74 -8.45
C LYS A 83 -13.32 4.78 -6.99
N LEU A 84 -12.18 4.17 -6.67
CA LEU A 84 -11.59 4.13 -5.34
C LEU A 84 -10.84 5.44 -5.01
N MET A 85 -10.37 6.15 -6.04
CA MET A 85 -9.58 7.39 -5.88
C MET A 85 -10.32 8.52 -5.13
N PRO A 86 -11.60 8.83 -5.41
CA PRO A 86 -12.37 9.79 -4.61
C PRO A 86 -12.55 9.36 -3.16
N THR A 87 -12.75 8.06 -2.91
CA THR A 87 -12.88 7.53 -1.55
C THR A 87 -11.59 7.72 -0.76
N LEU A 88 -10.44 7.47 -1.40
CA LEU A 88 -9.12 7.72 -0.81
C LEU A 88 -8.89 9.21 -0.56
N ALA A 89 -9.20 10.08 -1.53
CA ALA A 89 -9.06 11.53 -1.37
C ALA A 89 -9.93 12.07 -0.22
N TYR A 90 -11.16 11.57 -0.08
CA TYR A 90 -12.04 11.90 1.03
C TYR A 90 -11.46 11.44 2.38
N ALA A 91 -10.88 10.24 2.44
CA ALA A 91 -10.25 9.73 3.66
C ALA A 91 -9.05 10.57 4.10
N VAL A 92 -8.24 11.08 3.14
CA VAL A 92 -7.17 12.06 3.43
C VAL A 92 -7.75 13.36 3.97
N GLY A 93 -8.77 13.92 3.30
CA GLY A 93 -9.40 15.17 3.72
C GLY A 93 -10.07 15.11 5.10
N ARG A 94 -10.38 13.90 5.58
CA ARG A 94 -10.91 13.64 6.92
C ARG A 94 -9.84 13.22 7.94
N GLU A 95 -8.56 13.30 7.56
CA GLU A 95 -7.40 12.91 8.38
C GLU A 95 -7.49 11.47 8.90
N LEU A 96 -8.10 10.59 8.11
CA LEU A 96 -8.29 9.17 8.47
C LEU A 96 -7.14 8.31 7.95
N ILE A 97 -6.44 8.81 6.93
CA ILE A 97 -5.20 8.27 6.40
C ILE A 97 -4.17 9.41 6.22
N PRO A 98 -2.88 9.15 6.47
CA PRO A 98 -1.82 10.13 6.23
C PRO A 98 -1.73 10.52 4.75
N LYS A 99 -1.36 11.77 4.49
CA LYS A 99 -1.19 12.30 3.12
C LYS A 99 -0.09 11.54 2.37
N GLU A 100 0.98 11.19 3.07
CA GLU A 100 2.12 10.43 2.55
C GLU A 100 1.70 9.01 2.18
N PHE A 101 0.82 8.38 2.96
CA PHE A 101 0.26 7.08 2.62
C PHE A 101 -0.59 7.16 1.35
N TYR A 102 -1.38 8.21 1.19
CA TYR A 102 -2.12 8.44 -0.06
C TYR A 102 -1.20 8.69 -1.26
N GLN A 103 -0.09 9.41 -1.08
CA GLN A 103 0.92 9.59 -2.13
C GLN A 103 1.52 8.24 -2.55
N LEU A 104 1.87 7.38 -1.59
CA LEU A 104 2.33 6.02 -1.87
C LEU A 104 1.29 5.23 -2.67
N LEU A 105 0.03 5.24 -2.25
CA LEU A 105 -1.04 4.55 -2.97
C LEU A 105 -1.20 5.08 -4.40
N ARG A 106 -1.09 6.40 -4.62
CA ARG A 106 -1.13 6.98 -5.97
C ARG A 106 0.01 6.49 -6.85
N GLU A 107 1.19 6.31 -6.28
CA GLU A 107 2.37 5.85 -7.02
C GLU A 107 2.26 4.36 -7.39
N VAL A 108 1.83 3.55 -6.42
CA VAL A 108 1.55 2.11 -6.56
C VAL A 108 0.46 1.88 -7.60
N PHE A 109 -0.59 2.69 -7.58
CA PHE A 109 -1.75 2.58 -8.47
C PHE A 109 -1.67 3.48 -9.71
N ALA A 110 -0.46 3.91 -10.09
CA ALA A 110 -0.29 4.73 -11.28
C ALA A 110 -0.68 3.93 -12.55
N PRO A 111 -1.52 4.48 -13.44
CA PRO A 111 -1.93 3.78 -14.67
C PRO A 111 -0.76 3.34 -15.55
N SER A 112 0.35 4.08 -15.54
CA SER A 112 1.57 3.73 -16.29
C SER A 112 2.20 2.42 -15.83
N ARG A 113 2.00 2.01 -14.56
CA ARG A 113 2.60 0.83 -13.93
C ARG A 113 1.64 -0.35 -13.78
N LEU A 114 0.37 -0.14 -14.08
CA LEU A 114 -0.72 -1.12 -13.99
C LEU A 114 -1.21 -1.49 -15.38
N GLN A 115 -0.36 -2.16 -16.16
CA GLN A 115 -0.70 -2.54 -17.53
C GLN A 115 -1.47 -3.86 -17.55
N THR A 116 -1.07 -4.81 -16.70
CA THR A 116 -1.69 -6.14 -16.63
C THR A 116 -2.28 -6.43 -15.26
N ASN A 117 -3.13 -7.43 -15.20
CA ASN A 117 -3.69 -7.94 -13.96
C ASN A 117 -2.58 -8.36 -12.96
N ALA A 118 -1.47 -8.91 -13.43
CA ALA A 118 -0.30 -9.24 -12.60
C ALA A 118 0.31 -8.01 -11.91
N ASP A 119 0.33 -6.85 -12.58
CA ASP A 119 0.76 -5.59 -11.97
C ASP A 119 -0.15 -5.21 -10.81
N PHE A 120 -1.47 -5.32 -11.01
CA PHE A 120 -2.44 -5.05 -9.94
C PHE A 120 -2.31 -6.05 -8.80
N LEU A 121 -2.11 -7.34 -9.09
CA LEU A 121 -1.91 -8.36 -8.06
C LEU A 121 -0.69 -8.02 -7.20
N ARG A 122 0.43 -7.63 -7.81
CA ARG A 122 1.63 -7.24 -7.07
C ARG A 122 1.44 -5.96 -6.27
N ALA A 123 0.72 -4.98 -6.82
CA ALA A 123 0.31 -3.79 -6.09
C ALA A 123 -0.56 -4.15 -4.89
N PHE A 124 -1.54 -5.04 -5.06
CA PHE A 124 -2.38 -5.52 -3.98
C PHE A 124 -1.57 -6.22 -2.88
N ASP A 125 -0.66 -7.13 -3.24
CA ASP A 125 0.21 -7.83 -2.28
C ASP A 125 1.05 -6.85 -1.46
N PHE A 126 1.56 -5.79 -2.09
CA PHE A 126 2.30 -4.74 -1.42
C PHE A 126 1.46 -4.00 -0.38
N VAL A 127 0.25 -3.57 -0.75
CA VAL A 127 -0.65 -2.86 0.17
C VAL A 127 -1.16 -3.80 1.28
N GLU A 128 -1.40 -5.08 0.98
CA GLU A 128 -1.77 -6.09 1.97
C GLU A 128 -0.65 -6.31 3.01
N ALA A 129 0.61 -6.37 2.55
CA ALA A 129 1.77 -6.46 3.45
C ALA A 129 1.85 -5.26 4.40
N ILE A 130 1.59 -4.03 3.91
CA ILE A 130 1.56 -2.83 4.77
C ILE A 130 0.50 -2.97 5.86
N LEU A 131 -0.69 -3.47 5.53
CA LEU A 131 -1.76 -3.68 6.51
C LEU A 131 -1.39 -4.76 7.54
N ALA A 132 -0.75 -5.84 7.09
CA ALA A 132 -0.29 -6.90 7.98
C ALA A 132 0.70 -6.37 9.02
N TYR A 133 1.69 -5.56 8.57
CA TYR A 133 2.65 -4.91 9.46
C TYR A 133 2.00 -3.85 10.36
N HIS A 134 1.02 -3.09 9.85
CA HIS A 134 0.26 -2.13 10.65
C HIS A 134 -0.45 -2.84 11.82
N LYS A 135 -1.14 -3.95 11.54
CA LYS A 135 -1.81 -4.77 12.56
C LYS A 135 -0.83 -5.46 13.51
N TYR A 136 0.33 -5.88 13.01
CA TYR A 136 1.39 -6.47 13.84
C TYR A 136 1.92 -5.44 14.84
N ARG A 137 2.23 -4.22 14.39
CA ARG A 137 2.77 -3.16 15.23
C ARG A 137 1.74 -2.55 16.17
N SER A 138 0.49 -2.35 15.72
CA SER A 138 -0.57 -1.81 16.58
C SER A 138 -0.82 -2.67 17.82
N ARG A 139 -0.80 -4.01 17.66
CA ARG A 139 -0.95 -4.94 18.80
C ARG A 139 0.26 -4.99 19.73
N ARG A 140 1.47 -4.69 19.23
CA ARG A 140 2.68 -4.64 20.06
C ARG A 140 2.70 -3.41 20.96
N GLU A 141 2.14 -2.29 20.49
CA GLU A 141 2.06 -1.05 21.27
C GLU A 141 0.96 -1.12 22.35
N GLU A 142 -0.18 -1.74 22.05
CA GLU A 142 -1.27 -1.98 23.03
C GLU A 142 -0.85 -2.92 24.17
N GLY A 143 0.06 -3.86 23.91
CA GLY A 143 0.57 -4.81 24.93
C GLY A 143 1.71 -4.26 25.81
N GLN A 144 2.14 -3.02 25.59
CA GLN A 144 3.17 -2.32 26.39
C GLN A 144 2.60 -1.17 27.24
N SER A 145 1.27 -1.00 27.28
CA SER A 145 0.57 -0.03 28.14
C SER A 145 0.05 -0.65 29.43
#